data_AF-A0A257HJH7-F1
#
_entry.id   AF-A0A257HJH7-F1
#
_cell.length_a   1.000
_cell.length_b   1.000
_cell.length_c   1.000
_cell.angle_alpha   90.00
_cell.angle_beta   90.00
_cell.angle_gamma   90.00
#
_symmetry.space_group_name_H-M   'P 1'
#
loop_
_entity.id
_entity.type
_entity.pdbx_description
1 polymer ?
#
loop_
_entity_poly.entity_id
_entity_poly.type
_entity_poly.pdbx_seq_one_letter_code
_entity_poly.pdbx_strand_id
1 'polypeptide(L)'
;MVEGLMINPPFQHLSTTSALLIGCFGAQAVLGGLFIWFSRFNAQTFLIYAFALLPFFVFNYWFVFEIPIFNRWMALDLGSNALMLGLTLWGWRMMRAEEALKA
;
A
#
# COMPACT_ATOMS: atom_id res chain seq x y z
N MET A 1 15.47 -15.45 -7.51
CA MET A 1 14.00 -15.30 -7.67
C MET A 1 13.56 -14.06 -6.90
N VAL A 2 12.45 -13.42 -7.31
CA VAL A 2 11.96 -12.15 -6.71
C VAL A 2 11.78 -12.26 -5.19
N GLU A 3 11.37 -13.43 -4.70
CA GLU A 3 11.26 -13.76 -3.28
C GLU A 3 12.51 -13.38 -2.45
N GLY A 4 13.70 -13.61 -2.99
CA GLY A 4 14.96 -13.33 -2.30
C GLY A 4 15.25 -11.84 -2.08
N LEU A 5 14.54 -10.95 -2.77
CA LEU A 5 14.70 -9.50 -2.63
C LEU A 5 13.90 -8.94 -1.45
N MET A 6 12.88 -9.65 -0.98
CA MET A 6 11.90 -9.14 -0.01
C MET A 6 11.72 -10.04 1.22
N ILE A 7 11.90 -11.36 1.11
CA ILE A 7 11.71 -12.32 2.20
C ILE A 7 13.06 -12.63 2.86
N ASN A 8 13.12 -12.67 4.19
CA ASN A 8 14.33 -13.08 4.93
C ASN A 8 14.65 -14.56 4.69
N PRO A 9 15.94 -14.96 4.63
CA PRO A 9 16.35 -16.32 4.26
C PRO A 9 15.63 -17.47 4.98
N PRO A 10 15.32 -17.40 6.29
CA PRO A 10 14.64 -18.49 6.98
C PRO A 10 13.20 -18.77 6.52
N PHE A 11 12.56 -17.81 5.84
CA PHE A 11 11.17 -17.91 5.39
C PHE A 11 11.06 -18.08 3.87
N GLN A 12 12.18 -18.19 3.16
CA GLN A 12 12.17 -18.37 1.73
C GLN A 12 11.84 -19.82 1.36
N HIS A 13 10.89 -19.98 0.44
CA HIS A 13 10.52 -21.27 -0.15
C HIS A 13 11.15 -21.48 -1.53
N LEU A 14 11.44 -20.42 -2.28
CA LEU A 14 12.10 -20.43 -3.59
C LEU A 14 11.46 -21.41 -4.61
N SER A 15 10.12 -21.45 -4.62
CA SER A 15 9.32 -22.35 -5.45
C SER A 15 8.55 -21.58 -6.53
N THR A 16 8.09 -22.27 -7.57
CA THR A 16 7.20 -21.67 -8.57
C THR A 16 5.92 -21.11 -7.93
N THR A 17 5.39 -21.76 -6.90
CA THR A 17 4.22 -21.30 -6.15
C THR A 17 4.51 -19.99 -5.40
N SER A 18 5.64 -19.89 -4.70
CA SER A 18 6.00 -18.63 -4.01
C SER A 18 6.25 -17.49 -5.00
N ALA A 19 6.83 -17.78 -6.17
CA ALA A 19 6.96 -16.80 -7.25
C ALA A 19 5.59 -16.31 -7.77
N LEU A 20 4.63 -17.22 -7.97
CA LEU A 20 3.26 -16.87 -8.38
C LEU A 20 2.58 -15.97 -7.35
N LEU A 21 2.61 -16.35 -6.07
CA LEU A 21 1.95 -15.61 -4.99
C LEU A 21 2.52 -14.20 -4.82
N ILE A 22 3.85 -14.06 -4.88
CA ILE A 22 4.52 -12.75 -4.85
C ILE A 22 4.20 -11.94 -6.11
N GLY A 23 4.14 -12.60 -7.27
CA GLY A 23 3.71 -11.98 -8.52
C GLY A 23 2.29 -11.41 -8.44
N CYS A 24 1.35 -12.14 -7.82
CA CYS A 24 -0.01 -11.65 -7.60
C CYS A 24 -0.04 -10.40 -6.71
N PHE A 25 0.75 -10.37 -5.64
CA PHE A 25 0.87 -9.20 -4.77
C PHE A 25 1.40 -7.97 -5.53
N GLY A 26 2.46 -8.15 -6.31
CA GLY A 26 3.01 -7.09 -7.16
C GLY A 26 2.02 -6.60 -8.22
N ALA A 27 1.30 -7.52 -8.88
CA ALA A 27 0.28 -7.19 -9.86
C ALA A 27 -0.88 -6.38 -9.25
N GLN A 28 -1.31 -6.70 -8.02
CA GLN A 28 -2.31 -5.93 -7.29
C GLN A 28 -1.84 -4.50 -6.99
N ALA A 29 -0.58 -4.31 -6.61
CA ALA A 29 -0.02 -2.98 -6.37
C ALA A 29 0.01 -2.13 -7.66
N VAL A 30 0.40 -2.73 -8.79
CA VAL A 30 0.38 -2.04 -10.10
C VAL A 30 -1.04 -1.66 -10.49
N LEU A 31 -2.00 -2.59 -10.35
CA LEU A 31 -3.42 -2.31 -10.61
C LEU A 31 -3.94 -1.15 -9.76
N GLY A 32 -3.64 -1.14 -8.46
CA GLY A 32 -4.00 -0.07 -7.55
C GLY A 32 -3.42 1.28 -7.95
N GLY A 33 -2.12 1.33 -8.27
CA GLY A 33 -1.44 2.54 -8.72
C GLY A 33 -2.03 3.11 -10.01
N LEU A 34 -2.31 2.26 -11.00
CA LEU A 34 -2.98 2.69 -12.24
C LEU A 34 -4.39 3.22 -11.97
N PHE A 35 -5.16 2.53 -11.11
CA PHE A 35 -6.50 2.97 -10.78
C PHE A 35 -6.49 4.35 -10.11
N ILE A 36 -5.57 4.59 -9.17
CA ILE A 36 -5.40 5.90 -8.52
C ILE A 36 -5.01 6.96 -9.56
N TRP A 37 -4.02 6.67 -10.39
CA TRP A 37 -3.46 7.63 -11.35
C TRP A 37 -4.49 8.14 -12.36
N PHE A 38 -5.38 7.26 -12.83
CA PHE A 38 -6.35 7.60 -13.87
C PHE A 38 -7.76 7.92 -13.34
N SER A 39 -8.00 7.82 -12.03
CA SER A 39 -9.32 8.10 -11.43
C SER A 39 -9.48 9.55 -11.00
N ARG A 40 -10.72 10.04 -11.02
CA ARG A 40 -11.11 11.32 -10.39
C ARG A 40 -11.63 11.07 -8.99
N PHE A 41 -11.01 11.68 -8.00
CA PHE A 41 -11.37 11.52 -6.60
C PHE A 41 -12.28 12.67 -6.14
N ASN A 42 -13.35 12.34 -5.42
CA ASN A 42 -14.11 13.31 -4.62
C ASN A 42 -13.72 13.17 -3.13
N ALA A 43 -14.27 14.01 -2.25
CA ALA A 43 -13.96 13.95 -0.83
C ALA A 43 -14.25 12.56 -0.22
N GLN A 44 -15.39 11.95 -0.55
CA GLN A 44 -15.74 10.62 -0.06
C GLN A 44 -14.75 9.55 -0.55
N THR A 45 -14.32 9.59 -1.81
CA THR A 45 -13.33 8.66 -2.36
C THR A 45 -12.01 8.76 -1.61
N PHE A 46 -11.51 9.96 -1.35
CA PHE A 46 -10.30 10.14 -0.53
C PHE A 46 -10.47 9.56 0.87
N LEU A 47 -11.58 9.85 1.55
CA LEU A 47 -11.80 9.36 2.91
C LEU A 47 -11.86 7.82 2.97
N ILE A 48 -12.60 7.20 2.05
CA ILE A 48 -12.68 5.73 1.95
C ILE A 48 -11.30 5.14 1.66
N TYR A 49 -10.55 5.75 0.74
CA TYR A 49 -9.21 5.28 0.41
C TYR A 49 -8.27 5.35 1.61
N ALA A 50 -8.35 6.41 2.43
CA ALA A 50 -7.56 6.53 3.66
C ALA A 50 -7.83 5.38 4.64
N PHE A 51 -9.09 4.99 4.82
CA PHE A 51 -9.45 3.83 5.65
C PHE A 51 -8.98 2.50 5.03
N ALA A 52 -9.08 2.36 3.71
CA ALA A 52 -8.63 1.17 2.98
C ALA A 52 -7.11 0.93 3.11
N LEU A 53 -6.33 1.96 3.41
CA LEU A 53 -4.88 1.82 3.64
C LEU A 53 -4.54 1.25 5.02
N LEU A 54 -5.41 1.39 6.03
CA LEU A 54 -5.10 0.99 7.41
C LEU A 54 -4.67 -0.49 7.55
N PRO A 55 -5.32 -1.47 6.90
CA PRO A 55 -4.86 -2.86 6.94
C PRO A 55 -3.44 -3.05 6.40
N PHE A 56 -3.00 -2.26 5.41
CA PHE A 56 -1.65 -2.35 4.85
C PHE A 56 -0.58 -1.89 5.85
N PHE A 57 -0.88 -0.90 6.70
CA PHE A 57 0.03 -0.50 7.77
C PHE A 57 0.22 -1.62 8.79
N VAL A 58 -0.89 -2.23 9.23
CA VAL A 58 -0.84 -3.35 10.17
C VAL A 58 -0.05 -4.51 9.57
N PHE A 59 -0.36 -4.87 8.32
CA PHE A 59 0.32 -5.94 7.59
C PHE A 59 1.82 -5.69 7.47
N ASN A 60 2.22 -4.52 6.99
CA ASN A 60 3.64 -4.17 6.83
C ASN A 60 4.38 -4.14 8.17
N TYR A 61 3.80 -3.49 9.17
CA TYR A 61 4.44 -3.40 10.48
C TYR A 61 4.66 -4.81 11.06
N TRP A 62 3.62 -5.64 11.03
CA TRP A 62 3.66 -6.99 11.58
C TRP A 62 4.71 -7.86 10.89
N PHE A 63 4.75 -7.87 9.55
CA PHE A 63 5.64 -8.77 8.81
C PHE A 63 7.05 -8.23 8.56
N VAL A 64 7.31 -6.95 8.82
CA VAL A 64 8.65 -6.35 8.78
C VAL A 64 9.30 -6.34 10.18
N PHE A 65 8.54 -6.00 11.23
CA PHE A 65 9.09 -5.75 12.57
C PHE A 65 8.78 -6.83 13.60
N GLU A 66 7.53 -7.29 13.70
CA GLU A 66 7.09 -8.23 14.75
C GLU A 66 7.46 -9.68 14.41
N ILE A 67 7.04 -10.15 13.23
CA ILE A 67 7.41 -11.45 12.66
C ILE A 67 8.17 -11.15 11.38
N PRO A 68 9.51 -11.04 11.41
CA PRO A 68 10.31 -10.51 10.31
C PRO A 68 10.42 -11.51 9.15
N ILE A 69 9.29 -11.80 8.51
CA ILE A 69 9.20 -12.57 7.27
C ILE A 69 9.76 -11.71 6.14
N PHE A 70 9.34 -10.45 6.07
CA PHE A 70 9.95 -9.48 5.19
C PHE A 70 11.28 -8.97 5.76
N ASN A 71 12.22 -8.72 4.86
CA ASN A 71 13.46 -8.04 5.19
C ASN A 71 13.22 -6.54 5.42
N ARG A 72 14.24 -5.84 5.88
CA ARG A 72 14.13 -4.42 6.24
C ARG A 72 13.92 -3.49 5.05
N TRP A 73 14.18 -3.92 3.82
CA TRP A 73 13.86 -3.14 2.62
C TRP A 73 12.36 -2.92 2.45
N MET A 74 11.55 -3.87 2.90
CA MET A 74 10.09 -3.76 2.84
C MET A 74 9.51 -2.70 3.78
N ALA A 75 10.32 -2.10 4.67
CA ALA A 75 9.93 -0.87 5.36
C ALA A 75 9.63 0.28 4.37
N LEU A 76 10.15 0.21 3.13
CA LEU A 76 9.80 1.12 2.04
C LEU A 76 8.30 1.07 1.73
N ASP A 77 7.66 -0.10 1.75
CA ASP A 77 6.23 -0.23 1.51
C ASP A 77 5.42 0.43 2.63
N LEU A 78 5.83 0.25 3.89
CA LEU A 78 5.25 0.98 5.02
C LEU A 78 5.38 2.51 4.85
N GLY A 79 6.56 2.99 4.49
CA GLY A 79 6.80 4.41 4.24
C GLY A 79 5.99 4.97 3.06
N SER A 80 5.83 4.17 2.01
CA SER A 80 5.04 4.52 0.83
C SER A 80 3.55 4.61 1.16
N ASN A 81 3.04 3.66 1.96
CA ASN A 81 1.69 3.72 2.50
C ASN A 81 1.48 4.95 3.40
N ALA A 82 2.46 5.31 4.24
CA ALA A 82 2.41 6.51 5.08
C ALA A 82 2.31 7.80 4.25
N LEU A 83 3.15 7.94 3.23
CA LEU A 83 3.09 9.06 2.30
C LEU A 83 1.73 9.12 1.59
N MET A 84 1.27 7.98 1.08
CA MET A 84 0.00 7.87 0.38
C MET A 84 -1.20 8.22 1.27
N LEU A 85 -1.20 7.79 2.54
CA LEU A 85 -2.19 8.20 3.53
C LEU A 85 -2.16 9.72 3.76
N GLY A 86 -0.97 10.29 3.92
CA GLY A 86 -0.80 11.75 4.08
C GLY A 86 -1.36 12.54 2.91
N LEU A 87 -1.03 12.14 1.68
CA LEU A 87 -1.56 12.75 0.45
C LEU A 87 -3.07 12.58 0.33
N THR A 88 -3.60 11.42 0.72
CA THR A 88 -5.03 11.13 0.70
C THR A 88 -5.82 12.01 1.67
N LEU A 89 -5.32 12.15 2.92
CA LEU A 89 -5.92 13.02 3.93
C LEU A 89 -5.84 14.49 3.52
N TRP A 90 -4.75 14.90 2.88
CA TRP A 90 -4.62 16.25 2.33
C TRP A 90 -5.62 16.49 1.19
N GLY A 91 -5.72 15.58 0.23
CA GLY A 91 -6.69 15.63 -0.87
C GLY A 91 -8.13 15.71 -0.36
N TRP A 92 -8.48 14.90 0.65
CA TRP A 92 -9.79 14.97 1.32
C TRP A 92 -10.08 16.37 1.87
N ARG A 93 -9.12 16.96 2.60
CA ARG A 93 -9.27 18.29 3.20
C ARG A 93 -9.44 19.37 2.14
N MET A 94 -8.71 19.28 1.02
CA MET A 94 -8.86 20.23 -0.10
C MET A 94 -10.23 20.12 -0.76
N MET A 95 -10.68 18.91 -1.08
CA MET A 95 -11.99 18.69 -1.71
C MET A 95 -13.15 19.15 -0.82
N ARG A 96 -13.09 18.90 0.49
CA ARG A 96 -14.10 19.39 1.44
C ARG A 96 -14.17 20.91 1.50
N ALA A 97 -13.03 21.60 1.41
CA ALA A 97 -12.99 23.06 1.40
C ALA A 97 -13.61 23.62 0.11
N GLU A 98 -13.34 22.98 -1.03
CA GLU A 98 -13.93 23.36 -2.32
C GLU A 98 -15.44 23.12 -2.35
N GLU A 99 -15.92 21.99 -1.83
CA GLU A 99 -17.34 21.67 -1.69
C GLU A 99 -18.06 22.68 -0.79
N ALA A 100 -17.45 23.09 0.31
CA ALA A 100 -18.02 24.07 1.22
C ALA A 100 -18.13 25.48 0.62
N LEU A 101 -17.23 25.83 -0.31
CA LEU A 101 -17.25 27.13 -1.00
C LEU A 101 -18.32 27.21 -2.10
N LYS A 102 -18.82 26.06 -2.58
CA LYS A 102 -19.86 25.94 -3.61
C LYS A 102 -21.28 25.82 -3.04
N ALA A 103 -21.41 25.62 -1.71
CA ALA A 103 -22.68 25.50 -1.00
C ALA A 103 -23.15 26.87 -0.47
#